data_AF-X0TD71-F1
#
_entry.id   AF-X0TD71-F1
#
_cell.length_a   1.000
_cell.length_b   1.000
_cell.length_c   1.000
_cell.angle_alpha   90.00
_cell.angle_beta   90.00
_cell.angle_gamma   90.00
#
_symmetry.space_group_name_H-M   'P 1'
#
loop_
_entity.id
_entity.type
_entity.pdbx_description
1 polymer ?
#
loop_
_entity_poly.entity_id
_entity_poly.type
_entity_poly.pdbx_seq_one_letter_code
_entity_poly.pdbx_strand_id
1 'polypeptide(L)'
;FPGLQGGPLQNEIAGKAVALKEAQQKSFVQYQKQVIKNAQVLATTFLKEGLDLVSGGTDNHLILINLTKFSFSGKQAQEVLESVNIYVNRNVVPNEQRSPWETSGIRVGLPAVTTKGLKEKEVRQVGLWISQILKNINNQPLRQKIKKEVIKLSKRFPVL
;
A
#
# COMPACT_ATOMS: atom_id res chain seq x y z
N PHE A 1 -34.07 -2.44 -7.42
CA PHE A 1 -35.16 -1.88 -8.23
C PHE A 1 -36.49 -2.44 -7.71
N PRO A 2 -37.54 -1.64 -7.51
CA PRO A 2 -37.63 -0.18 -7.71
C PRO A 2 -37.25 0.68 -6.48
N GLY A 3 -36.90 0.09 -5.33
CA GLY A 3 -36.75 0.84 -4.07
C GLY A 3 -35.61 1.86 -3.98
N LEU A 4 -34.37 1.48 -4.34
CA LEU A 4 -33.17 2.33 -4.15
C LEU A 4 -32.48 2.75 -5.45
N GLN A 5 -32.70 1.99 -6.53
CA GLN A 5 -32.03 2.18 -7.80
C GLN A 5 -33.05 2.09 -8.93
N GLY A 6 -32.84 2.91 -9.96
CA GLY A 6 -33.60 2.96 -11.20
C GLY A 6 -32.93 2.13 -12.31
N GLY A 7 -32.59 2.79 -13.43
CA GLY A 7 -31.99 2.15 -14.60
C GLY A 7 -30.58 1.59 -14.35
N PRO A 8 -30.27 0.38 -14.85
CA PRO A 8 -28.95 -0.22 -14.69
C PRO A 8 -27.89 0.49 -15.56
N LEU A 9 -26.66 0.60 -15.03
CA LEU A 9 -25.49 1.07 -15.77
C LEU A 9 -24.90 -0.06 -16.61
N GLN A 10 -25.45 -0.27 -17.81
CA GLN A 10 -25.11 -1.43 -18.65
C GLN A 10 -23.63 -1.49 -19.04
N ASN A 11 -22.98 -0.34 -19.21
CA ASN A 11 -21.53 -0.24 -19.43
C ASN A 11 -20.71 -0.78 -18.24
N GLU A 12 -21.11 -0.51 -17.00
CA GLU A 12 -20.43 -1.10 -15.83
C GLU A 12 -20.69 -2.60 -15.71
N ILE A 13 -21.90 -3.05 -16.03
CA ILE A 13 -22.27 -4.47 -16.03
C ILE A 13 -21.38 -5.23 -17.03
N ALA A 14 -21.20 -4.68 -18.23
CA ALA A 14 -20.30 -5.23 -19.24
C ALA A 14 -18.85 -5.28 -18.73
N GLY A 15 -18.35 -4.20 -18.12
CA GLY A 15 -17.01 -4.16 -17.54
C GLY A 15 -16.81 -5.21 -16.43
N LYS A 16 -17.81 -5.38 -15.55
CA LYS A 16 -17.82 -6.41 -14.50
C LYS A 16 -17.79 -7.82 -15.11
N ALA A 17 -18.51 -8.06 -16.19
CA ALA A 17 -18.48 -9.36 -16.88
C ALA A 17 -17.07 -9.70 -17.42
N VAL A 18 -16.37 -8.73 -18.00
CA VAL A 18 -14.97 -8.88 -18.44
C VAL A 18 -14.07 -9.20 -17.24
N ALA A 19 -14.15 -8.41 -16.16
CA ALA A 19 -13.34 -8.62 -14.96
C ALA A 19 -13.58 -9.98 -14.30
N LEU A 20 -14.83 -10.46 -14.28
CA LEU A 20 -15.18 -11.79 -13.76
C LEU A 20 -14.58 -12.92 -14.62
N LYS A 21 -14.59 -12.76 -15.95
CA LYS A 21 -13.94 -13.72 -16.86
C LYS A 21 -12.43 -13.76 -16.64
N GLU A 22 -11.79 -12.61 -16.43
CA GLU A 22 -10.36 -12.53 -16.08
C GLU A 22 -10.08 -13.18 -14.72
N ALA A 23 -10.93 -12.93 -13.72
CA ALA A 23 -10.79 -13.48 -12.38
C ALA A 23 -10.87 -15.02 -12.33
N GLN A 24 -11.58 -15.64 -13.29
CA GLN A 24 -11.66 -17.09 -13.45
C GLN A 24 -10.41 -17.73 -14.08
N GLN A 25 -9.49 -16.93 -14.64
CA GLN A 25 -8.30 -17.46 -15.30
C GLN A 25 -7.27 -17.98 -14.30
N LYS A 26 -6.53 -19.04 -14.67
CA LYS A 26 -5.42 -19.57 -13.85
C LYS A 26 -4.35 -18.51 -13.56
N SER A 27 -4.13 -17.58 -14.49
CA SER A 27 -3.21 -16.45 -14.32
C SER A 27 -3.62 -15.54 -13.17
N PHE A 28 -4.93 -15.31 -12.97
CA PHE A 28 -5.43 -14.50 -11.85
C PHE A 28 -5.18 -15.18 -10.50
N VAL A 29 -5.31 -16.51 -10.43
CA VAL A 29 -4.93 -17.27 -9.23
C VAL A 29 -3.44 -17.09 -8.90
N GLN A 30 -2.56 -17.11 -9.90
CA GLN A 30 -1.12 -16.87 -9.69
C GLN A 30 -0.84 -15.42 -9.27
N TYR A 31 -1.56 -14.45 -9.85
CA TYR A 31 -1.52 -13.05 -9.42
C TYR A 31 -1.91 -12.91 -7.94
N GLN A 32 -3.02 -13.51 -7.50
CA GLN A 32 -3.45 -13.41 -6.11
C GLN A 32 -2.45 -14.05 -5.12
N LYS A 33 -1.86 -15.20 -5.48
CA LYS A 33 -0.77 -15.80 -4.70
C LYS A 33 0.43 -14.86 -4.60
N GLN A 34 0.78 -14.16 -5.68
CA GLN A 34 1.85 -13.17 -5.65
C GLN A 34 1.50 -11.96 -4.75
N VAL A 35 0.26 -11.49 -4.75
CA VAL A 35 -0.19 -10.37 -3.89
C VAL A 35 0.06 -10.73 -2.43
N ILE A 36 -0.34 -11.92 -1.99
CA ILE A 36 -0.14 -12.40 -0.62
C ILE A 36 1.35 -12.54 -0.30
N LYS A 37 2.13 -13.14 -1.22
CA LYS A 37 3.59 -13.30 -1.05
C LYS A 37 4.30 -11.95 -0.90
N ASN A 38 3.92 -10.98 -1.71
CA ASN A 38 4.43 -9.61 -1.63
C ASN A 38 4.05 -8.96 -0.29
N ALA A 39 2.81 -9.15 0.19
CA ALA A 39 2.37 -8.59 1.46
C ALA A 39 3.15 -9.18 2.66
N GLN A 40 3.38 -10.49 2.67
CA GLN A 40 4.19 -11.17 3.69
C GLN A 40 5.64 -10.67 3.70
N VAL A 41 6.23 -10.47 2.51
CA VAL A 41 7.59 -9.90 2.39
C VAL A 41 7.65 -8.47 2.91
N LEU A 42 6.63 -7.66 2.62
CA LEU A 42 6.56 -6.29 3.09
C LEU A 42 6.41 -6.24 4.62
N ALA A 43 5.50 -7.03 5.19
CA ALA A 43 5.32 -7.16 6.63
C ALA A 43 6.63 -7.59 7.33
N THR A 44 7.28 -8.64 6.83
CA THR A 44 8.57 -9.10 7.36
C THR A 44 9.65 -8.01 7.30
N THR A 45 9.66 -7.22 6.22
CA THR A 45 10.62 -6.11 6.07
C THR A 45 10.36 -5.03 7.11
N PHE A 46 9.10 -4.65 7.33
CA PHE A 46 8.74 -3.66 8.36
C PHE A 46 9.08 -4.14 9.78
N LEU A 47 8.80 -5.39 10.12
CA LEU A 47 9.14 -5.97 11.42
C LEU A 47 10.66 -5.99 11.64
N LYS A 48 11.45 -6.37 10.62
CA LYS A 48 12.92 -6.32 10.68
C LYS A 48 13.47 -4.90 10.84
N GLU A 49 12.76 -3.92 10.28
CA GLU A 49 13.04 -2.51 10.48
C GLU A 49 12.50 -1.97 11.83
N GLY A 50 11.89 -2.80 12.68
CA GLY A 50 11.40 -2.39 13.99
C GLY A 50 10.15 -1.51 13.95
N LEU A 51 9.39 -1.54 12.84
CA LEU A 51 8.08 -0.90 12.78
C LEU A 51 7.03 -1.77 13.49
N ASP A 52 6.06 -1.12 14.11
CA ASP A 52 4.95 -1.77 14.78
C ASP A 52 3.80 -2.01 13.80
N LEU A 53 3.36 -3.26 13.67
CA LEU A 53 2.27 -3.66 12.79
C LEU A 53 1.07 -4.06 13.63
N VAL A 54 -0.11 -3.55 13.29
CA VAL A 54 -1.35 -4.04 13.91
C VAL A 54 -1.47 -5.53 13.61
N SER A 55 -1.73 -6.33 14.65
CA SER A 55 -1.72 -7.82 14.63
C SER A 55 -0.37 -8.51 14.39
N GLY A 56 0.73 -7.76 14.26
CA GLY A 56 2.09 -8.31 14.13
C GLY A 56 2.44 -8.86 12.74
N GLY A 57 1.58 -8.73 11.73
CA GLY A 57 1.82 -9.28 10.40
C GLY A 57 0.68 -9.03 9.41
N THR A 58 0.49 -9.95 8.46
CA THR A 58 -0.65 -9.98 7.55
C THR A 58 -0.87 -11.37 6.97
N ASP A 59 -2.14 -11.75 6.84
CA ASP A 59 -2.59 -12.95 6.12
C ASP A 59 -3.28 -12.61 4.79
N ASN A 60 -3.28 -11.34 4.40
CA ASN A 60 -3.97 -10.86 3.21
C ASN A 60 -3.12 -9.86 2.40
N HIS A 61 -3.77 -8.95 1.66
CA HIS A 61 -3.13 -8.07 0.69
C HIS A 61 -2.67 -6.71 1.26
N LEU A 62 -2.88 -6.45 2.55
CA LEU A 62 -2.59 -5.16 3.19
C LEU A 62 -1.87 -5.30 4.53
N ILE A 63 -1.18 -4.25 4.94
CA ILE A 63 -0.53 -4.10 6.24
C ILE A 63 -0.94 -2.76 6.84
N LEU A 64 -1.21 -2.75 8.15
CA LEU A 64 -1.49 -1.55 8.92
C LEU A 64 -0.34 -1.27 9.89
N ILE A 65 0.38 -0.17 9.67
CA ILE A 65 1.50 0.26 10.52
C ILE A 65 0.95 1.16 11.62
N ASN A 66 1.26 0.84 12.87
CA ASN A 66 0.99 1.65 14.03
C ASN A 66 2.10 2.70 14.22
N LEU A 67 1.74 3.98 14.15
CA LEU A 67 2.66 5.10 14.27
C LEU A 67 2.62 5.77 15.64
N THR A 68 1.88 5.23 16.61
CA THR A 68 1.76 5.81 17.97
C THR A 68 3.10 5.99 18.71
N LYS A 69 4.12 5.20 18.37
CA LYS A 69 5.49 5.33 18.91
C LYS A 69 6.29 6.47 18.27
N PHE A 70 5.78 7.07 17.20
CA PHE A 70 6.38 8.21 16.51
C PHE A 70 5.70 9.52 16.92
N SER A 71 6.44 10.63 16.86
CA SER A 71 5.91 11.96 17.21
C SER A 71 4.93 12.53 16.19
N PHE A 72 4.88 11.97 14.97
CA PHE A 72 4.08 12.47 13.86
C PHE A 72 2.75 11.69 13.66
N SER A 73 1.81 12.31 12.94
CA SER A 73 0.50 11.72 12.58
C SER A 73 0.55 10.82 11.35
N GLY A 74 -0.50 9.99 11.19
CA GLY A 74 -0.69 9.21 9.96
C GLY A 74 -0.83 10.11 8.73
N LYS A 75 -1.46 11.27 8.89
CA LYS A 75 -1.53 12.32 7.85
C LYS A 75 -0.15 12.83 7.47
N GLN A 76 0.67 13.22 8.44
CA GLN A 76 2.04 13.68 8.15
C GLN A 76 2.87 12.59 7.47
N ALA A 77 2.77 11.34 7.93
CA ALA A 77 3.45 10.20 7.31
C ALA A 77 3.00 10.00 5.85
N GLN A 78 1.69 10.06 5.59
CA GLN A 78 1.12 9.97 4.25
C GLN A 78 1.68 11.09 3.35
N GLU A 79 1.56 12.36 3.74
CA GLU A 79 2.02 13.51 2.95
C GLU A 79 3.51 13.44 2.63
N VAL A 80 4.32 12.99 3.59
CA VAL A 80 5.77 12.84 3.41
C VAL A 80 6.10 11.70 2.42
N LEU A 81 5.41 10.56 2.50
CA LEU A 81 5.60 9.46 1.56
C LEU A 81 5.11 9.84 0.15
N GLU A 82 3.99 10.56 0.04
CA GLU A 82 3.47 11.08 -1.21
C GLU A 82 4.48 12.02 -1.90
N SER A 83 5.19 12.85 -1.13
CA SER A 83 6.22 13.77 -1.66
C SER A 83 7.36 13.06 -2.42
N VAL A 84 7.59 11.77 -2.13
CA VAL A 84 8.58 10.90 -2.80
C VAL A 84 7.97 9.89 -3.77
N ASN A 85 6.70 10.09 -4.16
CA ASN A 85 5.92 9.23 -5.05
C ASN A 85 5.62 7.82 -4.49
N ILE A 86 5.49 7.69 -3.16
CA ILE A 86 4.98 6.48 -2.50
C ILE A 86 3.61 6.81 -1.91
N TYR A 87 2.55 6.30 -2.53
CA TYR A 87 1.18 6.57 -2.12
C TYR A 87 0.68 5.54 -1.12
N VAL A 88 0.27 6.00 0.05
CA VAL A 88 -0.33 5.21 1.14
C VAL A 88 -1.57 5.93 1.65
N ASN A 89 -2.34 5.29 2.52
CA ASN A 89 -3.50 5.93 3.14
C ASN A 89 -3.30 6.01 4.66
N ARG A 90 -3.45 7.19 5.25
CA ARG A 90 -3.57 7.37 6.69
C ARG A 90 -4.79 6.60 7.20
N ASN A 91 -4.66 5.92 8.32
CA ASN A 91 -5.67 4.98 8.80
C ASN A 91 -5.67 4.97 10.33
N VAL A 92 -6.86 4.85 10.93
CA VAL A 92 -6.98 4.64 12.37
C VAL A 92 -6.36 3.31 12.79
N VAL A 93 -5.92 3.24 14.05
CA VAL A 93 -5.37 2.03 14.67
C VAL A 93 -6.14 1.73 15.97
N PRO A 94 -6.00 0.52 16.56
CA PRO A 94 -6.65 0.22 17.84
C PRO A 94 -6.31 1.27 18.90
N ASN A 95 -7.32 1.64 19.71
CA ASN A 95 -7.22 2.67 20.75
C ASN A 95 -6.79 4.06 20.24
N GLU A 96 -7.21 4.41 19.02
CA GLU A 96 -6.94 5.72 18.39
C GLU A 96 -7.25 6.90 19.33
N GLN A 97 -6.31 7.83 19.43
CA GLN A 97 -6.42 9.05 20.24
C GLN A 97 -6.46 10.32 19.39
N ARG A 98 -6.03 10.24 18.12
CA ARG A 98 -6.06 11.37 17.19
C ARG A 98 -7.41 11.45 16.47
N SER A 99 -7.70 12.61 15.89
CA SER A 99 -8.90 12.80 15.09
C SER A 99 -8.90 11.91 13.83
N PRO A 100 -10.07 11.62 13.23
CA PRO A 100 -10.17 10.90 11.95
C PRO A 100 -9.42 11.58 10.78
N TRP A 101 -9.11 12.87 10.89
CA TRP A 101 -8.37 13.62 9.88
C TRP A 101 -6.85 13.42 9.99
N GLU A 102 -6.33 13.20 11.20
CA GLU A 102 -4.90 13.05 11.49
C GLU A 102 -4.49 11.57 11.57
N THR A 103 -5.21 10.75 12.34
CA THR A 103 -4.98 9.31 12.60
C THR A 103 -3.57 8.95 13.13
N SER A 104 -3.42 7.73 13.64
CA SER A 104 -2.16 7.22 14.22
C SER A 104 -1.58 6.02 13.47
N GLY A 105 -1.95 5.81 12.22
CA GLY A 105 -1.38 4.77 11.39
C GLY A 105 -1.41 5.05 9.90
N ILE A 106 -0.77 4.17 9.14
CA ILE A 106 -0.85 4.14 7.67
C ILE A 106 -1.11 2.71 7.19
N ARG A 107 -1.92 2.58 6.15
CA ARG A 107 -2.26 1.33 5.49
C ARG A 107 -1.54 1.22 4.15
N VAL A 108 -0.87 0.10 3.93
CA VAL A 108 -0.12 -0.20 2.70
C VAL A 108 -0.67 -1.46 2.07
N GLY A 109 -1.06 -1.39 0.79
CA GLY A 109 -1.63 -2.51 0.04
C GLY A 109 -0.76 -2.90 -1.15
N LEU A 110 -0.78 -4.19 -1.50
CA LEU A 110 0.06 -4.78 -2.56
C LEU A 110 -0.62 -5.05 -3.92
N PRO A 111 -1.95 -5.03 -4.12
CA PRO A 111 -2.55 -5.33 -5.42
C PRO A 111 -1.97 -4.48 -6.57
N ALA A 112 -1.97 -3.15 -6.44
CA ALA A 112 -1.58 -2.24 -7.52
C ALA A 112 -0.13 -2.44 -7.98
N VAL A 113 0.82 -2.56 -7.05
CA VAL A 113 2.23 -2.79 -7.39
C VAL A 113 2.46 -4.19 -7.96
N THR A 114 1.70 -5.17 -7.51
CA THR A 114 1.77 -6.54 -8.03
C THR A 114 1.23 -6.61 -9.45
N THR A 115 0.15 -5.88 -9.77
CA THR A 115 -0.39 -5.76 -11.14
C THR A 115 0.64 -5.14 -12.09
N LYS A 116 1.42 -4.16 -11.62
CA LYS A 116 2.54 -3.60 -12.39
C LYS A 116 3.72 -4.57 -12.58
N GLY A 117 3.72 -5.70 -11.87
CA GLY A 117 4.74 -6.74 -11.98
C GLY A 117 5.79 -6.73 -10.88
N LEU A 118 5.65 -5.91 -9.83
CA LEU A 118 6.62 -5.94 -8.72
C LEU A 118 6.56 -7.29 -7.99
N LYS A 119 7.75 -7.79 -7.65
CA LYS A 119 7.98 -9.03 -6.92
C LYS A 119 8.67 -8.74 -5.60
N GLU A 120 8.98 -9.80 -4.86
CA GLU A 120 9.50 -9.77 -3.49
C GLU A 120 10.73 -8.87 -3.33
N LYS A 121 11.64 -8.87 -4.32
CA LYS A 121 12.86 -8.05 -4.31
C LYS A 121 12.52 -6.57 -4.32
N GLU A 122 11.68 -6.13 -5.25
CA GLU A 122 11.26 -4.74 -5.36
C GLU A 122 10.39 -4.32 -4.18
N VAL A 123 9.48 -5.19 -3.72
CA VAL A 123 8.62 -4.91 -2.57
C VAL A 123 9.44 -4.74 -1.29
N ARG A 124 10.47 -5.57 -1.09
CA ARG A 124 11.42 -5.39 0.02
C ARG A 124 12.08 -4.02 -0.05
N GLN A 125 12.54 -3.60 -1.24
CA GLN A 125 13.18 -2.30 -1.41
C GLN A 125 12.22 -1.14 -1.11
N VAL A 126 10.96 -1.23 -1.53
CA VAL A 126 9.92 -0.25 -1.18
C VAL A 126 9.69 -0.21 0.34
N GLY A 127 9.63 -1.37 1.00
CA GLY A 127 9.52 -1.45 2.46
C GLY A 127 10.68 -0.78 3.20
N LEU A 128 11.91 -0.94 2.69
CA LEU A 128 13.10 -0.27 3.23
C LEU A 128 13.01 1.26 3.08
N TRP A 129 12.56 1.75 1.92
CA TRP A 129 12.38 3.20 1.71
C TRP A 129 11.33 3.79 2.63
N ILE A 130 10.17 3.13 2.76
CA ILE A 130 9.12 3.56 3.70
C ILE A 130 9.69 3.63 5.12
N SER A 131 10.37 2.57 5.57
CA SER A 131 10.93 2.51 6.92
C SER A 131 11.98 3.60 7.18
N GLN A 132 12.88 3.84 6.22
CA GLN A 132 13.89 4.90 6.31
C GLN A 132 13.26 6.28 6.42
N ILE A 133 12.21 6.55 5.64
CA ILE A 133 11.49 7.82 5.67
C ILE A 133 10.77 8.01 7.01
N LEU A 134 10.03 7.00 7.50
CA LEU A 134 9.31 7.12 8.76
C LEU A 134 10.25 7.39 9.93
N LYS A 135 11.41 6.73 9.98
CA LYS A 135 12.45 6.97 11.01
C LYS A 135 13.14 8.33 10.89
N ASN A 136 13.10 8.96 9.71
CA ASN A 136 13.81 10.20 9.41
C ASN A 136 12.88 11.22 8.72
N ILE A 137 11.67 11.41 9.24
CA ILE A 137 10.57 12.08 8.53
C ILE A 137 10.90 13.51 8.05
N ASN A 138 11.78 14.21 8.77
CA ASN A 138 12.20 15.57 8.45
C ASN A 138 13.43 15.65 7.53
N ASN A 139 14.08 14.53 7.20
CA ASN A 139 15.31 14.49 6.42
C ASN A 139 15.03 14.72 4.91
N GLN A 140 15.12 15.97 4.48
CA GLN A 140 14.91 16.38 3.08
C GLN A 140 15.91 15.73 2.10
N PRO A 141 17.24 15.73 2.36
CA PRO A 141 18.20 15.07 1.45
C PRO A 141 17.89 13.58 1.21
N LEU A 142 17.53 12.85 2.26
CA LEU A 142 17.14 11.44 2.16
C LEU A 142 15.90 11.26 1.27
N ARG A 143 14.88 12.11 1.46
CA ARG A 143 13.65 12.07 0.65
C ARG A 143 13.94 12.32 -0.83
N GLN A 144 14.79 13.29 -1.16
CA GLN A 144 15.15 13.56 -2.56
C GLN A 144 15.93 12.39 -3.19
N LYS A 145 16.82 11.75 -2.43
CA LYS A 145 17.50 10.52 -2.87
C LYS A 145 16.50 9.40 -3.15
N ILE A 146 15.62 9.10 -2.20
CA ILE A 146 14.62 8.03 -2.33
C ILE A 146 13.67 8.31 -3.48
N LYS A 147 13.20 9.55 -3.65
CA LYS A 147 12.32 9.95 -4.77
C LYS A 147 12.93 9.59 -6.14
N LYS A 148 14.23 9.87 -6.34
CA LYS A 148 14.93 9.51 -7.58
C LYS A 148 14.95 7.99 -7.80
N GLU A 149 15.22 7.21 -6.76
CA GLU A 149 15.22 5.76 -6.82
C GLU A 149 13.83 5.16 -7.05
N VAL A 150 12.78 5.73 -6.44
CA VAL A 150 11.37 5.34 -6.67
C VAL A 150 10.99 5.55 -8.12
N ILE A 151 11.33 6.71 -8.71
CA ILE A 151 11.08 7.01 -10.12
C ILE A 151 11.84 6.01 -11.02
N LYS A 152 13.12 5.75 -10.71
CA LYS A 152 13.95 4.80 -11.45
C LYS A 152 13.37 3.38 -11.40
N LEU A 153 12.88 2.95 -10.25
CA LEU A 153 12.20 1.66 -10.08
C LEU A 153 10.91 1.62 -10.90
N SER A 154 10.06 2.64 -10.77
CA SER A 154 8.76 2.70 -11.44
C SER A 154 8.89 2.61 -12.97
N LYS A 155 9.90 3.27 -13.57
CA LYS A 155 10.19 3.22 -15.02
C LYS A 155 10.57 1.83 -15.55
N ARG A 156 10.92 0.86 -14.69
CA ARG A 156 11.22 -0.53 -15.11
C ARG A 156 9.96 -1.35 -15.40
N PHE A 157 8.78 -0.84 -15.04
CA PHE A 157 7.50 -1.55 -15.13
C PHE A 157 6.55 -0.83 -16.08
N PRO A 158 5.62 -1.55 -16.73
CA PRO A 158 4.70 -0.97 -17.69
C PRO A 158 3.80 0.09 -17.06
N VAL A 159 3.44 1.08 -17.89
CA VAL A 159 2.29 1.95 -17.62
C VAL A 159 1.06 1.16 -18.05
N LEU A 160 0.13 0.94 -17.11
CA LEU A 160 -1.16 0.31 -17.37
C LEU A 160 -2.10 1.30 -18.09
#